data_AF-A0A376MMA2-F1
#
_entry.id   AF-A0A376MMA2-F1
#
_cell.length_a   1.000
_cell.length_b   1.000
_cell.length_c   1.000
_cell.angle_alpha   90.00
_cell.angle_beta   90.00
_cell.angle_gamma   90.00
#
_symmetry.space_group_name_H-M   'P 1'
#
loop_
_entity.id
_entity.type
_entity.pdbx_description
1 polymer ?
#
loop_
_entity_poly.entity_id
_entity_poly.type
_entity_poly.pdbx_seq_one_letter_code
_entity_poly.pdbx_strand_id
1 'polypeptide(L)'
;MASTPDEKGFIELHIGASEINLYAKAVMDRILKDHQIVVDIPHGEAWLRDDEERPMILIAGGTGFSYARSILLTALARNPNRDITIYWGGREEQHLYDLSELEALSLKHPGLQVVPVVEQPEAGWRGRTGTVLTAVLQDHGTLAEHDIYIAGRF
;
A
#
# COMPACT_ATOMS: atom_id res chain seq x y z
N MET A 1 2.84 0.76 -9.88
CA MET A 1 1.61 1.49 -10.26
C MET A 1 0.64 1.43 -9.08
N ALA A 2 -0.16 2.46 -8.85
CA ALA A 2 -1.18 2.51 -7.78
C ALA A 2 -2.59 2.12 -8.26
N SER A 3 -2.86 2.31 -9.54
CA SER A 3 -4.08 1.85 -10.22
C SER A 3 -4.08 0.32 -10.42
N THR A 4 -5.25 -0.24 -10.65
CA THR A 4 -5.38 -1.66 -11.03
C THR A 4 -5.01 -1.88 -12.50
N PRO A 5 -4.60 -3.08 -12.93
CA PRO A 5 -4.32 -3.35 -14.34
C PRO A 5 -5.58 -3.30 -15.24
N ASP A 6 -6.78 -3.29 -14.66
CA ASP A 6 -8.06 -3.17 -15.38
C ASP A 6 -8.46 -1.72 -15.64
N GLU A 7 -7.88 -0.75 -14.94
CA GLU A 7 -8.01 0.67 -15.25
C GLU A 7 -7.20 1.01 -16.51
N LYS A 8 -7.77 0.77 -17.70
CA LYS A 8 -7.09 0.98 -19.00
C LYS A 8 -6.94 2.45 -19.40
N GLY A 9 -7.73 3.35 -18.81
CA GLY A 9 -7.81 4.76 -19.22
C GLY A 9 -6.74 5.66 -18.61
N PHE A 10 -6.10 5.24 -17.53
CA PHE A 10 -5.08 6.02 -16.83
C PHE A 10 -4.13 5.13 -16.03
N ILE A 11 -2.98 5.69 -15.65
CA ILE A 11 -2.07 5.09 -14.66
C ILE A 11 -2.01 6.04 -13.48
N GLU A 12 -2.22 5.52 -12.28
CA GLU A 12 -2.08 6.27 -11.04
C GLU A 12 -0.69 6.02 -10.42
N LEU A 13 -0.05 7.09 -9.97
CA LEU A 13 1.27 7.09 -9.32
C LEU A 13 1.21 7.95 -8.06
N HIS A 14 1.63 7.43 -6.90
CA HIS A 14 1.86 8.26 -5.72
C HIS A 14 3.35 8.58 -5.61
N ILE A 15 3.70 9.82 -5.91
CA ILE A 15 5.10 10.28 -5.94
C ILE A 15 5.38 11.03 -4.66
N GLY A 16 6.09 10.39 -3.74
CA GLY A 16 6.55 11.02 -2.50
C GLY A 16 7.95 11.60 -2.66
N ALA A 17 8.14 12.84 -2.23
CA ALA A 17 9.45 13.44 -2.05
C ALA A 17 9.75 13.48 -0.54
N SER A 18 10.85 12.86 -0.09
CA SER A 18 11.45 13.34 1.16
C SER A 18 12.14 14.67 0.86
N GLU A 19 12.29 15.56 1.85
CA GLU A 19 12.97 16.85 1.67
C GLU A 19 14.40 16.72 1.12
N ILE A 20 14.99 15.53 1.27
CA ILE A 20 16.36 15.18 0.84
C ILE A 20 16.37 14.56 -0.57
N ASN A 21 15.23 14.07 -1.08
CA ASN A 21 15.16 13.33 -2.34
C ASN A 21 14.81 14.23 -3.52
N LEU A 22 15.85 14.78 -4.15
CA LEU A 22 15.76 15.63 -5.36
C LEU A 22 15.11 14.93 -6.57
N TYR A 23 15.08 13.59 -6.61
CA TYR A 23 14.55 12.84 -7.76
C TYR A 23 13.03 12.98 -7.91
N ALA A 24 12.28 12.85 -6.80
CA ALA A 24 10.83 13.00 -6.83
C ALA A 24 10.44 14.43 -7.24
N LYS A 25 11.17 15.44 -6.77
CA LYS A 25 10.97 16.83 -7.17
C LYS A 25 11.21 17.05 -8.67
N ALA A 26 12.25 16.46 -9.24
CA ALA A 26 12.53 16.57 -10.68
C ALA A 26 11.41 15.95 -11.54
N VAL A 27 10.84 14.82 -11.10
CA VAL A 27 9.68 14.21 -11.76
C VAL A 27 8.47 15.14 -11.67
N MET A 28 8.18 15.66 -10.48
CA MET A 28 7.07 16.60 -10.28
C MET A 28 7.24 17.88 -11.09
N ASP A 29 8.43 18.46 -11.15
CA ASP A 29 8.72 19.65 -11.96
C ASP A 29 8.43 19.41 -13.44
N ARG A 30 8.76 18.22 -13.96
CA ARG A 30 8.45 17.85 -15.35
C ARG A 30 6.95 17.69 -15.58
N ILE A 31 6.26 17.00 -14.68
CA ILE A 31 4.80 16.83 -14.73
C ILE A 31 4.10 18.20 -14.72
N LEU A 32 4.49 19.09 -13.80
CA LEU A 32 3.85 20.39 -13.60
C LEU A 32 4.15 21.39 -14.74
N LYS A 33 5.32 21.33 -15.35
CA LYS A 33 5.70 22.24 -16.45
C LYS A 33 5.17 21.75 -17.78
N ASP A 34 5.43 20.48 -18.10
CA ASP A 34 5.23 19.96 -19.45
C ASP A 34 3.88 19.24 -19.60
N HIS A 35 3.22 18.89 -18.49
CA HIS A 35 1.99 18.09 -18.47
C HIS A 35 2.12 16.75 -19.24
N GLN A 36 3.36 16.31 -19.45
CA GLN A 36 3.68 15.10 -20.21
C GLN A 36 4.98 14.49 -19.69
N ILE A 37 4.94 13.17 -19.50
CA ILE A 37 6.11 12.35 -19.18
C ILE A 37 6.13 11.13 -20.10
N VAL A 38 7.34 10.59 -20.32
CA VAL A 38 7.53 9.32 -21.03
C VAL A 38 7.84 8.27 -19.97
N VAL A 39 7.17 7.12 -20.06
CA VAL A 39 7.33 6.00 -19.13
C VAL A 39 7.74 4.76 -19.90
N ASP A 40 8.59 3.93 -19.29
CA ASP A 40 8.94 2.60 -19.78
C ASP A 40 8.32 1.57 -18.81
N ILE A 41 7.42 0.72 -19.32
CA ILE A 41 6.57 -0.18 -18.54
C ILE A 41 6.15 -1.43 -19.35
N PRO A 42 5.85 -2.58 -18.69
CA PRO A 42 5.95 -2.83 -17.25
C PRO A 42 7.32 -3.38 -16.82
N HIS A 43 7.65 -3.18 -15.53
CA HIS A 43 8.82 -3.77 -14.88
C HIS A 43 8.46 -4.34 -13.50
N GLY A 44 9.33 -5.21 -12.96
CA GLY A 44 9.20 -5.84 -11.66
C GLY A 44 8.64 -7.26 -11.72
N GLU A 45 9.07 -8.10 -10.78
CA GLU A 45 8.71 -9.53 -10.74
C GLU A 45 7.77 -9.88 -9.57
N ALA A 46 7.57 -8.93 -8.65
CA ALA A 46 6.68 -9.07 -7.50
C ALA A 46 5.27 -8.60 -7.89
N TRP A 47 4.50 -9.46 -8.55
CA TRP A 47 3.10 -9.21 -8.93
C TRP A 47 2.17 -10.20 -8.22
N LEU A 48 0.88 -9.86 -8.12
CA LEU A 48 -0.15 -10.67 -7.46
C LEU A 48 -0.21 -12.08 -8.07
N ARG A 49 0.12 -13.10 -7.28
CA ARG A 49 0.08 -14.50 -7.71
C ARG A 49 -1.35 -14.99 -7.91
N ASP A 50 -1.48 -16.00 -8.76
CA ASP A 50 -2.77 -16.57 -9.16
C ASP A 50 -3.37 -17.52 -8.12
N ASP A 51 -2.64 -17.80 -7.03
CA ASP A 51 -3.24 -18.45 -5.87
C ASP A 51 -4.33 -17.53 -5.30
N GLU A 52 -5.56 -18.04 -5.22
CA GLU A 52 -6.72 -17.31 -4.68
C GLU A 52 -7.17 -17.84 -3.31
N GLU A 53 -6.56 -18.93 -2.83
CA GLU A 53 -6.96 -19.61 -1.59
C GLU A 53 -6.17 -19.12 -0.39
N ARG A 54 -4.88 -18.82 -0.55
CA ARG A 54 -4.01 -18.41 0.56
C ARG A 54 -4.37 -16.99 1.02
N PRO A 55 -4.49 -16.77 2.35
CA PRO A 55 -4.67 -15.43 2.91
C PRO A 55 -3.48 -14.53 2.56
N MET A 56 -3.74 -13.25 2.35
CA MET A 56 -2.73 -12.29 1.93
C MET A 56 -2.36 -11.32 3.04
N ILE A 57 -1.05 -11.05 3.17
CA ILE A 57 -0.53 -9.96 3.99
C ILE A 57 0.14 -8.95 3.06
N LEU A 58 -0.35 -7.71 3.09
CA LEU A 58 0.23 -6.58 2.38
C LEU A 58 0.95 -5.68 3.38
N ILE A 59 2.23 -5.41 3.17
CA ILE A 59 3.03 -4.54 4.05
C ILE A 59 3.51 -3.34 3.23
N ALA A 60 3.04 -2.16 3.60
CA ALA A 60 3.38 -0.89 2.98
C ALA A 60 4.14 0.00 3.97
N GLY A 61 5.30 0.52 3.57
CA GLY A 61 5.99 1.62 4.26
C GLY A 61 5.95 2.90 3.44
N GLY A 62 5.37 3.97 3.98
CA GLY A 62 5.24 5.27 3.29
C GLY A 62 4.56 5.14 1.92
N THR A 63 5.20 5.63 0.86
CA THR A 63 4.66 5.52 -0.51
C THR A 63 4.70 4.12 -1.13
N GLY A 64 5.27 3.13 -0.43
CA GLY A 64 5.08 1.72 -0.76
C GLY A 64 3.60 1.31 -0.83
N PHE A 65 2.71 2.13 -0.25
CA PHE A 65 1.27 2.00 -0.40
C PHE A 65 0.78 1.94 -1.85
N SER A 66 1.40 2.65 -2.80
CA SER A 66 1.01 2.54 -4.22
C SER A 66 0.99 1.09 -4.69
N TYR A 67 2.04 0.35 -4.38
CA TYR A 67 2.16 -1.06 -4.75
C TYR A 67 1.11 -1.93 -4.04
N ALA A 68 0.98 -1.77 -2.72
CA ALA A 68 0.01 -2.53 -1.93
C ALA A 68 -1.43 -2.26 -2.38
N ARG A 69 -1.77 -1.02 -2.72
CA ARG A 69 -3.10 -0.60 -3.21
C ARG A 69 -3.45 -1.31 -4.51
N SER A 70 -2.55 -1.33 -5.50
CA SER A 70 -2.78 -1.99 -6.78
C SER A 70 -3.05 -3.49 -6.59
N ILE A 71 -2.26 -4.16 -5.74
CA ILE A 71 -2.45 -5.58 -5.42
C ILE A 71 -3.78 -5.80 -4.68
N LEU A 72 -4.07 -5.00 -3.65
CA LEU A 72 -5.28 -5.09 -2.84
C LEU A 72 -6.55 -5.01 -3.70
N LEU A 73 -6.66 -3.94 -4.50
CA LEU A 73 -7.83 -3.70 -5.33
C LEU A 73 -8.01 -4.79 -6.39
N THR A 74 -6.90 -5.26 -6.98
CA THR A 74 -6.95 -6.38 -7.95
C THR A 74 -7.39 -7.67 -7.28
N ALA A 75 -6.88 -7.98 -6.10
CA ALA A 75 -7.24 -9.19 -5.35
C ALA A 75 -8.72 -9.18 -4.93
N LEU A 76 -9.23 -8.04 -4.46
CA LEU A 76 -10.64 -7.88 -4.09
C LEU A 76 -11.58 -7.89 -5.30
N ALA A 77 -11.12 -7.43 -6.46
CA ALA A 77 -11.88 -7.53 -7.71
C ALA A 77 -12.02 -9.00 -8.18
N ARG A 78 -10.96 -9.82 -8.01
CA ARG A 78 -10.99 -11.27 -8.31
C ARG A 78 -11.83 -12.04 -7.29
N ASN A 79 -11.60 -11.80 -6.00
CA ASN A 79 -12.32 -12.43 -4.91
C ASN A 79 -12.65 -11.38 -3.82
N PRO A 80 -13.90 -10.88 -3.76
CA PRO A 80 -14.28 -9.82 -2.82
C PRO A 80 -14.33 -10.27 -1.36
N ASN A 81 -14.30 -11.57 -1.10
CA ASN A 81 -14.32 -12.15 0.25
C ASN A 81 -12.95 -12.71 0.66
N ARG A 82 -11.89 -12.45 -0.12
CA ARG A 82 -10.54 -12.93 0.19
C ARG A 82 -10.08 -12.37 1.53
N ASP A 83 -9.43 -13.22 2.32
CA ASP A 83 -8.79 -12.82 3.57
C ASP A 83 -7.52 -12.04 3.27
N ILE A 84 -7.53 -10.74 3.55
CA ILE A 84 -6.44 -9.82 3.26
C ILE A 84 -6.24 -8.91 4.46
N THR A 85 -5.02 -8.90 5.00
CA THR A 85 -4.61 -7.90 5.99
C THR A 85 -3.59 -6.95 5.38
N ILE A 86 -3.87 -5.65 5.42
CA ILE A 86 -2.94 -4.60 4.99
C ILE A 86 -2.38 -3.86 6.19
N TYR A 87 -1.06 -3.91 6.36
CA TYR A 87 -0.28 -3.13 7.30
C TYR A 87 0.29 -1.92 6.57
N TRP A 88 -0.07 -0.71 7.01
CA TRP A 88 0.48 0.51 6.42
C TRP A 88 1.20 1.35 7.47
N GLY A 89 2.51 1.42 7.33
CA GLY A 89 3.44 2.13 8.20
C GLY A 89 3.72 3.56 7.72
N GLY A 90 3.67 4.50 8.64
CA GLY A 90 4.07 5.89 8.44
C GLY A 90 4.71 6.47 9.70
N ARG A 91 5.51 7.53 9.53
CA ARG A 91 6.13 8.20 10.67
C ARG A 91 5.10 8.91 11.56
N GLU A 92 4.09 9.51 10.93
CA GLU A 92 3.05 10.34 11.53
C GLU A 92 1.74 9.98 10.82
N GLU A 93 0.60 10.25 11.46
CA GLU A 93 -0.73 9.86 10.97
C GLU A 93 -1.02 10.40 9.55
N GLN A 94 -0.63 11.65 9.29
CA GLN A 94 -0.79 12.33 7.99
C GLN A 94 -0.03 11.65 6.83
N HIS A 95 0.95 10.78 7.12
CA HIS A 95 1.65 10.02 6.09
C HIS A 95 0.81 8.84 5.56
N LEU A 96 -0.25 8.46 6.27
CA LEU A 96 -1.23 7.47 5.85
C LEU A 96 -2.36 8.16 5.07
N TYR A 97 -1.99 8.82 3.98
CA TYR A 97 -2.82 9.82 3.28
C TYR A 97 -4.16 9.30 2.72
N ASP A 98 -4.28 7.99 2.47
CA ASP A 98 -5.49 7.33 1.96
C ASP A 98 -6.10 6.37 3.00
N LEU A 99 -5.80 6.56 4.29
CA LEU A 99 -6.27 5.64 5.33
C LEU A 99 -7.80 5.59 5.39
N SER A 100 -8.48 6.73 5.26
CA SER A 100 -9.95 6.80 5.27
C SER A 100 -10.59 6.03 4.11
N GLU A 101 -9.96 6.05 2.92
CA GLU A 101 -10.38 5.27 1.76
C GLU A 101 -10.23 3.75 2.03
N LEU A 102 -9.12 3.33 2.65
CA LEU A 102 -8.94 1.93 3.06
C LEU A 102 -9.96 1.48 4.12
N GLU A 103 -10.22 2.32 5.11
CA GLU A 103 -11.23 2.04 6.14
C GLU A 103 -12.62 1.90 5.52
N ALA A 104 -12.98 2.81 4.61
CA ALA A 104 -14.24 2.73 3.87
C ALA A 104 -14.31 1.49 2.97
N LEU A 105 -13.19 1.04 2.40
CA LEU A 105 -13.09 -0.18 1.62
C LEU A 105 -13.28 -1.43 2.50
N SER A 106 -12.69 -1.45 3.70
CA SER A 106 -12.84 -2.54 4.67
C SER A 106 -14.30 -2.75 5.09
N LEU A 107 -15.09 -1.68 5.19
CA LEU A 107 -16.54 -1.79 5.44
C LEU A 107 -17.30 -2.54 4.33
N LYS A 108 -16.78 -2.56 3.10
CA LYS A 108 -17.39 -3.26 1.96
C LYS A 108 -16.89 -4.69 1.81
N HIS A 109 -15.74 -5.02 2.39
CA HIS A 109 -15.05 -6.29 2.24
C HIS A 109 -14.76 -6.89 3.62
N PRO A 110 -15.61 -7.79 4.15
CA PRO A 110 -15.48 -8.33 5.50
C PRO A 110 -14.14 -9.06 5.77
N GLY A 111 -13.52 -9.62 4.72
CA GLY A 111 -12.21 -10.26 4.79
C GLY A 111 -11.03 -9.28 4.76
N LEU A 112 -11.26 -7.98 4.52
CA LEU A 112 -10.21 -6.97 4.53
C LEU A 112 -10.02 -6.37 5.93
N GLN A 113 -8.85 -6.60 6.51
CA GLN A 113 -8.39 -5.95 7.74
C GLN A 113 -7.36 -4.86 7.42
N VAL A 114 -7.58 -3.65 7.93
CA VAL A 114 -6.68 -2.50 7.73
C VAL A 114 -6.00 -2.18 9.06
N VAL A 115 -4.67 -2.28 9.07
CA VAL A 115 -3.85 -2.06 10.27
C VAL A 115 -2.91 -0.87 10.03
N PRO A 116 -3.34 0.36 10.37
CA PRO A 116 -2.46 1.51 10.31
C PRO A 116 -1.45 1.47 11.46
N VAL A 117 -0.17 1.70 11.13
CA VAL A 117 0.94 1.67 12.09
C VAL A 117 1.70 2.99 12.02
N VAL A 118 1.76 3.70 13.15
CA VAL A 118 2.40 5.02 13.23
C VAL A 118 3.57 5.00 14.20
N GLU A 119 4.73 5.49 13.79
CA GLU A 119 5.91 5.52 14.66
C GLU A 119 5.83 6.62 15.75
N GLN A 120 5.34 7.80 15.38
CA GLN A 120 5.24 8.99 16.22
C GLN A 120 3.78 9.50 16.23
N PRO A 121 2.85 8.77 16.87
CA PRO A 121 1.43 9.14 16.87
C PRO A 121 1.14 10.34 17.78
N GLU A 122 0.06 11.07 17.48
CA GLU A 122 -0.46 12.08 18.39
C GLU A 122 -1.26 11.45 19.54
N ALA A 123 -1.53 12.25 20.56
CA ALA A 123 -2.40 11.83 21.66
C ALA A 123 -3.81 11.54 21.13
N GLY A 124 -4.28 10.30 21.30
CA GLY A 124 -5.60 9.86 20.84
C GLY A 124 -5.57 8.96 19.60
N TRP A 125 -4.39 8.66 19.05
CA TRP A 125 -4.22 7.66 18.01
C TRP A 125 -4.86 6.32 18.37
N ARG A 126 -5.61 5.74 17.44
CA ARG A 126 -6.37 4.50 17.64
C ARG A 126 -5.80 3.28 16.92
N GLY A 127 -4.84 3.48 16.01
CA GLY A 127 -4.14 2.41 15.33
C GLY A 127 -2.98 1.84 16.16
N ARG A 128 -2.09 1.11 15.49
CA ARG A 128 -0.88 0.57 16.11
C ARG A 128 0.20 1.64 16.22
N THR A 129 1.02 1.52 17.26
CA THR A 129 2.22 2.35 17.43
C THR A 129 3.48 1.51 17.24
N GLY A 130 4.46 2.01 16.47
CA GLY A 130 5.74 1.34 16.23
C GLY A 130 5.98 1.02 14.75
N THR A 131 6.57 -0.15 14.45
CA THR A 131 6.90 -0.56 13.08
C THR A 131 5.94 -1.62 12.55
N VAL A 132 5.72 -1.65 11.24
CA VAL A 132 4.85 -2.64 10.57
C VAL A 132 5.28 -4.08 10.84
N LEU A 133 6.59 -4.35 10.87
CA LEU A 133 7.12 -5.68 11.15
C LEU A 133 6.75 -6.14 12.57
N THR A 134 6.80 -5.23 13.54
CA THR A 134 6.40 -5.54 14.92
C THR A 134 4.92 -5.86 15.01
N ALA A 135 4.07 -5.09 14.31
CA ALA A 135 2.63 -5.32 14.27
C ALA A 135 2.30 -6.69 13.66
N VAL A 136 2.92 -7.05 12.52
CA VAL A 136 2.75 -8.35 11.87
C VAL A 136 3.12 -9.50 12.82
N LEU A 137 4.27 -9.41 13.49
CA LEU A 137 4.73 -10.46 14.41
C LEU A 137 3.85 -10.61 15.66
N GLN A 138 3.14 -9.56 16.06
CA GLN A 138 2.19 -9.62 17.18
C GLN A 138 0.87 -10.29 16.78
N ASP A 139 0.48 -10.17 15.51
CA ASP A 139 -0.82 -10.63 15.02
C ASP A 139 -0.78 -12.08 14.54
N HIS A 140 0.40 -12.54 14.10
CA HIS A 140 0.56 -13.84 13.50
C HIS A 140 1.55 -14.71 14.28
N GLY A 141 1.06 -15.82 14.83
CA GLY A 141 1.91 -16.86 15.43
C GLY A 141 2.73 -17.66 14.40
N THR A 142 2.27 -17.69 13.14
CA THR A 142 2.97 -18.28 12.00
C THR A 142 2.58 -17.56 10.71
N LEU A 143 3.53 -17.49 9.76
CA LEU A 143 3.35 -16.89 8.44
C LEU A 143 3.37 -17.93 7.31
N ALA A 144 3.49 -19.22 7.63
CA ALA A 144 3.69 -20.30 6.64
C ALA A 144 2.58 -20.40 5.60
N GLU A 145 1.35 -20.04 5.96
CA GLU A 145 0.16 -20.15 5.10
C GLU A 145 -0.19 -18.87 4.34
N HIS A 146 0.61 -17.81 4.47
CA HIS A 146 0.30 -16.53 3.85
C HIS A 146 1.10 -16.31 2.57
N ASP A 147 0.50 -15.56 1.65
CA ASP A 147 1.23 -14.86 0.61
C ASP A 147 1.52 -13.43 1.08
N ILE A 148 2.79 -13.04 1.07
CA ILE A 148 3.24 -11.78 1.66
C ILE A 148 3.82 -10.87 0.57
N TYR A 149 3.26 -9.67 0.44
CA TYR A 149 3.70 -8.67 -0.52
C TYR A 149 4.16 -7.42 0.23
N ILE A 150 5.40 -6.99 -0.01
CA ILE A 150 6.05 -5.94 0.78
C ILE A 150 6.60 -4.85 -0.14
N ALA A 151 6.33 -3.59 0.17
CA ALA A 151 6.98 -2.45 -0.47
C ALA A 151 7.15 -1.27 0.49
N GLY A 152 8.26 -0.55 0.34
CA GLY A 152 8.59 0.62 1.16
C GLY A 152 9.90 0.44 1.91
N ARG A 153 10.23 1.45 2.72
CA ARG A 153 11.32 1.38 3.68
C ARG A 153 10.69 1.16 5.06
N PHE A 154 11.25 0.22 5.81
CA PHE A 154 10.78 -0.22 7.12
C PHE A 154 11.98 -0.44 8.04
#